data_AF-A0A841PSF5-F1
#
_entry.id   AF-A0A841PSF5-F1
#
_cell.length_a   1.000
_cell.length_b   1.000
_cell.length_c   1.000
_cell.angle_alpha   90.00
_cell.angle_beta   90.00
_cell.angle_gamma   90.00
#
_symmetry.space_group_name_H-M   'P 1'
#
loop_
_entity.id
_entity.type
_entity.pdbx_description
1 polymer ?
#
loop_
_entity_poly.entity_id
_entity_poly.type
_entity_poly.pdbx_seq_one_letter_code
_entity_poly.pdbx_strand_id
1 'polypeptide(L)'
;MKKISFVLSLFLLSIGLFGCQQNSKSIEKITIDSMESNTETIVIEDTKTIEKIKEVFEKAEKQPGIVNMADPEYKVEVGEETYFLWIEEKSGTIMNTEDSHTIYSLSYNSIKQMDEFLN
;
A
#
# COMPACT_ATOMS: atom_id res chain seq x y z
N MET A 1 41.88 34.22 9.61
CA MET A 1 40.42 34.20 9.44
C MET A 1 39.90 33.35 8.27
N LYS A 2 40.74 32.82 7.35
CA LYS A 2 40.29 31.95 6.23
C LYS A 2 40.13 30.46 6.56
N LYS A 3 40.77 29.96 7.63
CA LYS A 3 40.72 28.52 7.99
C LYS A 3 39.48 28.12 8.80
N ILE A 4 38.91 29.06 9.56
CA ILE A 4 37.70 28.82 10.38
C ILE A 4 36.43 28.76 9.51
N SER A 5 36.42 29.49 8.38
CA SER A 5 35.28 29.46 7.44
C SER A 5 35.12 28.12 6.71
N PHE A 6 36.19 27.33 6.57
CA PHE A 6 36.15 26.07 5.82
C PHE A 6 35.63 24.90 6.67
N VAL A 7 35.88 24.94 7.99
CA VAL A 7 35.42 23.91 8.93
C VAL A 7 33.92 24.01 9.19
N LEU A 8 33.37 25.24 9.19
CA LEU A 8 31.95 25.48 9.40
C LEU A 8 31.07 24.97 8.24
N SER A 9 31.61 24.96 7.02
CA SER A 9 30.90 24.45 5.83
C SER A 9 30.84 22.92 5.78
N LEU A 10 31.76 22.21 6.45
CA LEU A 10 31.80 20.75 6.43
C LEU A 10 30.87 20.12 7.49
N PHE A 11 30.53 20.87 8.54
CA PHE A 11 29.66 20.41 9.62
C PHE A 11 28.15 20.48 9.27
N LEU A 12 27.78 21.28 8.26
CA LEU A 12 26.39 21.44 7.83
C LEU A 12 25.92 20.37 6.84
N LEU A 13 26.83 19.57 6.25
CA LEU A 13 26.47 18.49 5.33
C LEU A 13 26.10 17.15 6.01
N SER A 14 26.46 16.95 7.28
CA SER A 14 26.26 15.67 7.96
C SER A 14 24.89 15.52 8.64
N ILE A 15 24.10 16.58 8.73
CA ILE A 15 22.79 16.57 9.42
C ILE A 15 21.66 16.06 8.50
N GLY A 16 21.91 15.93 7.19
CA GLY A 16 20.90 15.48 6.22
C GLY A 16 20.68 13.96 6.10
N LEU A 17 21.39 13.12 6.87
CA LEU A 17 21.35 11.65 6.72
C LEU A 17 20.52 10.90 7.78
N PHE A 18 19.75 11.60 8.62
CA PHE A 18 18.88 10.98 9.64
C PHE A 18 17.37 11.05 9.32
N GLY A 19 16.99 11.03 8.04
CA GLY A 19 15.62 10.70 7.62
C GLY A 19 15.64 9.36 6.89
N CYS A 20 14.93 8.30 7.24
CA CYS A 20 13.77 8.14 8.12
C CYS A 20 14.00 6.94 9.05
N GLN A 21 13.78 7.12 10.35
CA GLN A 21 13.43 5.99 11.20
C GLN A 21 11.94 5.73 10.96
N GLN A 22 11.63 4.88 9.98
CA GLN A 22 10.27 4.38 9.79
C GLN A 22 9.94 3.57 11.05
N ASN A 23 9.16 4.20 11.93
CA ASN A 23 8.49 3.52 13.03
C ASN A 23 7.40 2.67 12.37
N SER A 24 7.76 1.51 11.82
CA SER A 24 6.79 0.61 11.20
C SER A 24 6.03 -0.08 12.33
N LYS A 25 4.81 0.38 12.57
CA LYS A 25 3.85 -0.37 13.36
C LYS A 25 3.63 -1.69 12.61
N SER A 26 3.99 -2.81 13.22
CA SER A 26 3.84 -4.13 12.60
C SER A 26 2.34 -4.40 12.39
N ILE A 27 1.95 -4.70 11.16
CA ILE A 27 0.58 -5.09 10.84
C ILE A 27 0.37 -6.50 11.38
N GLU A 28 -0.52 -6.64 12.36
CA GLU A 28 -0.79 -7.91 13.02
C GLU A 28 -1.84 -8.74 12.28
N LYS A 29 -2.74 -8.07 11.54
CA LYS A 29 -3.79 -8.72 10.76
C LYS A 29 -4.19 -7.88 9.54
N ILE A 30 -4.68 -8.55 8.51
CA ILE A 30 -5.38 -7.95 7.37
C ILE A 30 -6.80 -8.51 7.34
N THR A 31 -7.78 -7.65 7.07
CA THR A 31 -9.19 -8.04 6.96
C THR A 31 -9.72 -7.66 5.59
N ILE A 32 -10.35 -8.62 4.91
CA ILE A 32 -10.95 -8.43 3.59
C ILE A 32 -12.44 -8.70 3.71
N ASP A 33 -13.24 -7.67 3.47
CA ASP A 33 -14.70 -7.77 3.47
C ASP A 33 -15.21 -7.76 2.03
N SER A 34 -16.05 -8.74 1.68
CA SER A 34 -16.84 -8.70 0.44
C SER A 34 -17.90 -7.61 0.52
N MET A 35 -18.02 -6.79 -0.52
CA MET A 35 -19.01 -5.71 -0.59
C MET A 35 -20.35 -6.19 -1.18
N GLU A 36 -20.36 -7.30 -1.92
CA GLU A 36 -21.58 -7.85 -2.55
C GLU A 36 -22.31 -8.87 -1.67
N SER A 37 -21.59 -9.57 -0.79
CA SER A 37 -22.16 -10.62 0.07
C SER A 37 -21.93 -10.32 1.55
N ASN A 38 -23.01 -10.25 2.34
CA ASN A 38 -22.97 -9.99 3.79
C ASN A 38 -22.38 -11.15 4.62
N THR A 39 -21.59 -12.05 4.03
CA THR A 39 -21.37 -13.38 4.61
C THR A 39 -19.92 -13.78 4.82
N GLU A 40 -18.93 -13.18 4.16
CA GLU A 40 -17.55 -13.66 4.26
C GLU A 40 -16.55 -12.52 4.46
N THR A 41 -16.08 -12.41 5.71
CA THR A 41 -14.90 -11.63 6.09
C THR A 41 -13.70 -12.59 6.17
N ILE A 42 -12.69 -12.34 5.35
CA ILE A 42 -11.43 -13.10 5.38
C ILE A 42 -10.47 -12.38 6.34
N VAL A 43 -9.96 -13.11 7.33
CA VAL A 43 -8.99 -12.60 8.30
C VAL A 43 -7.65 -13.30 8.09
N ILE A 44 -6.61 -12.51 7.83
CA ILE A 44 -5.25 -12.98 7.56
C ILE A 44 -4.35 -12.53 8.71
N GLU A 45 -3.81 -13.50 9.45
CA GLU A 45 -2.86 -13.27 10.57
C GLU A 45 -1.46 -13.86 10.30
N ASP A 46 -1.29 -14.60 9.20
CA ASP A 46 0.02 -15.15 8.82
C ASP A 46 0.97 -14.03 8.37
N THR A 47 2.08 -13.87 9.10
CA THR A 47 3.04 -12.79 8.87
C THR A 47 3.64 -12.81 7.46
N LYS A 48 3.88 -13.99 6.87
CA LYS A 48 4.45 -14.06 5.52
C LYS A 48 3.44 -13.62 4.46
N THR A 49 2.18 -13.99 4.63
CA THR A 49 1.08 -13.56 3.78
C THR A 49 0.83 -12.05 3.92
N ILE A 50 0.85 -11.52 5.14
CA ILE A 50 0.73 -10.08 5.40
C ILE A 50 1.81 -9.30 4.66
N GLU A 51 3.08 -9.71 4.74
CA GLU A 51 4.18 -9.02 4.05
C GLU A 51 4.04 -9.08 2.52
N LYS A 52 3.55 -10.19 1.97
CA LYS A 52 3.27 -10.27 0.52
C LYS A 52 2.15 -9.32 0.10
N ILE A 53 1.06 -9.24 0.87
CA ILE A 53 -0.04 -8.32 0.56
C ILE A 53 0.44 -6.87 0.64
N LYS A 54 1.24 -6.51 1.65
CA LYS A 54 1.85 -5.17 1.71
C LYS A 54 2.70 -4.88 0.48
N GLU A 55 3.56 -5.81 0.09
CA GLU A 55 4.41 -5.66 -1.10
C GLU A 55 3.57 -5.47 -2.38
N VAL A 56 2.42 -6.15 -2.48
CA VAL A 56 1.48 -5.98 -3.60
C VAL A 56 0.95 -4.55 -3.66
N PHE A 57 0.54 -3.98 -2.53
CA PHE A 57 -0.03 -2.63 -2.46
C PHE A 57 1.03 -1.55 -2.67
N GLU A 58 2.23 -1.73 -2.10
CA GLU A 58 3.36 -0.81 -2.27
C GLU A 58 3.88 -0.77 -3.71
N LYS A 59 3.78 -1.88 -4.45
CA LYS A 59 4.19 -1.97 -5.86
C LYS A 59 3.13 -1.52 -6.85
N ALA A 60 1.92 -1.22 -6.39
CA ALA A 60 0.84 -0.81 -7.28
C ALA A 60 1.22 0.49 -8.00
N GLU A 61 0.96 0.55 -9.30
CA GLU A 61 1.39 1.69 -10.12
C GLU A 61 0.29 2.74 -10.20
N LYS A 62 0.63 3.97 -9.78
CA LYS A 62 -0.30 5.11 -9.84
C LYS A 62 -0.75 5.36 -11.28
N GLN A 63 -2.06 5.39 -11.50
CA GLN A 63 -2.60 5.71 -12.82
C GLN A 63 -2.85 7.22 -12.98
N PRO A 64 -2.50 7.82 -14.12
CA PRO A 64 -2.81 9.21 -14.41
C PRO A 64 -4.27 9.38 -14.86
N GLY A 65 -4.93 10.46 -14.43
CA GLY A 65 -6.26 10.86 -14.91
C GLY A 65 -7.34 10.89 -13.82
N ILE A 66 -8.57 11.27 -14.20
CA ILE A 66 -9.76 11.18 -13.36
C ILE A 66 -10.64 10.10 -13.97
N VAL A 67 -11.00 9.10 -13.17
CA VAL A 67 -11.82 7.96 -13.59
C VAL A 67 -13.03 7.85 -12.69
N ASN A 68 -14.18 7.52 -13.26
CA ASN A 68 -15.37 7.14 -12.49
C ASN A 68 -15.39 5.62 -12.40
N MET A 69 -15.23 5.10 -11.18
CA MET A 69 -15.13 3.67 -10.92
C MET A 69 -16.52 3.09 -10.59
N ALA A 70 -16.75 1.83 -10.94
CA ALA A 70 -17.89 1.08 -10.44
C ALA A 70 -17.74 0.84 -8.92
N ASP A 71 -18.79 0.33 -8.28
CA ASP A 71 -18.68 -0.10 -6.88
C ASP A 71 -17.60 -1.20 -6.73
N PRO A 72 -16.78 -1.18 -5.67
CA PRO A 72 -15.72 -2.16 -5.46
C PRO A 72 -16.27 -3.50 -5.02
N GLU A 73 -15.54 -4.56 -5.34
CA GLU A 73 -15.87 -5.93 -4.94
C GLU A 73 -15.47 -6.21 -3.49
N TYR A 74 -14.33 -5.64 -3.08
CA TYR A 74 -13.75 -5.87 -1.75
C TYR A 74 -13.32 -4.56 -1.08
N LYS A 75 -13.40 -4.55 0.25
CA LYS A 75 -12.76 -3.55 1.12
C LYS A 75 -11.68 -4.25 1.94
N VAL A 76 -10.45 -3.75 1.85
CA VAL A 76 -9.25 -4.35 2.45
C VAL A 76 -8.67 -3.41 3.50
N GLU A 77 -8.56 -3.88 4.73
CA GLU A 77 -7.95 -3.16 5.86
C GLU A 77 -6.51 -3.65 6.06
N VAL A 78 -5.53 -2.77 5.80
CA VAL A 78 -4.09 -3.05 5.88
C VAL A 78 -3.46 -2.10 6.91
N GLY A 79 -3.39 -2.55 8.16
CA GLY A 79 -2.86 -1.72 9.25
C GLY A 79 -3.84 -0.60 9.62
N GLU A 80 -3.43 0.65 9.43
CA GLU A 80 -4.29 1.84 9.66
C GLU A 80 -4.96 2.33 8.37
N GLU A 81 -4.60 1.76 7.22
CA GLU A 81 -5.10 2.17 5.92
C GLU A 81 -6.20 1.22 5.44
N THR A 82 -7.21 1.79 4.77
CA THR A 82 -8.31 1.02 4.18
C THR A 82 -8.38 1.30 2.69
N TYR A 83 -8.55 0.24 1.90
CA TYR A 83 -8.57 0.29 0.44
C TYR A 83 -9.81 -0.36 -0.14
N PHE A 84 -10.29 0.17 -1.25
CA PHE A 84 -11.20 -0.52 -2.15
C PHE A 84 -10.39 -1.30 -3.19
N LEU A 85 -10.84 -2.51 -3.51
CA LEU A 85 -10.22 -3.40 -4.49
C LEU A 85 -11.25 -3.84 -5.54
N TRP A 86 -10.89 -3.67 -6.81
CA TRP A 86 -11.54 -4.26 -7.97
C TRP A 86 -10.58 -5.30 -8.55
N ILE A 87 -11.03 -6.54 -8.75
CA ILE A 87 -10.16 -7.59 -9.24
C ILE A 87 -10.87 -8.54 -10.22
N GLU A 88 -10.25 -8.73 -11.36
CA GLU A 88 -10.67 -9.68 -12.38
C GLU A 88 -9.45 -10.53 -12.80
N GLU A 89 -9.68 -11.59 -13.58
CA GLU A 89 -8.64 -12.55 -14.02
C GLU A 89 -7.37 -11.89 -14.60
N LYS A 90 -7.50 -10.68 -15.17
CA LYS A 90 -6.40 -9.97 -15.85
C LYS A 90 -6.24 -8.52 -15.43
N SER A 91 -7.07 -8.01 -14.53
CA SER A 91 -7.03 -6.61 -14.12
C SER A 91 -7.21 -6.51 -12.61
N GLY A 92 -6.47 -5.60 -11.97
CA GLY A 92 -6.58 -5.37 -10.54
C GLY A 92 -6.32 -3.91 -10.26
N THR A 93 -7.20 -3.27 -9.49
CA THR A 93 -7.09 -1.85 -9.14
C THR A 93 -7.37 -1.67 -7.66
N ILE A 94 -6.56 -0.85 -7.00
CA ILE A 94 -6.79 -0.42 -5.61
C ILE A 94 -6.95 1.09 -5.51
N MET A 95 -7.74 1.53 -4.54
CA MET A 95 -7.94 2.93 -4.20
C MET A 95 -7.99 3.08 -2.69
N ASN A 96 -7.23 4.03 -2.13
CA ASN A 96 -7.32 4.31 -0.69
C ASN A 96 -8.65 5.00 -0.40
N THR A 97 -9.34 4.60 0.67
CA THR A 97 -10.64 5.18 1.04
C THR A 97 -10.55 6.65 1.49
N GLU A 98 -9.39 7.09 1.98
CA GLU A 98 -9.09 8.48 2.35
C GLU A 98 -8.61 9.32 1.15
N ASP A 99 -8.18 8.70 0.05
CA ASP A 99 -7.85 9.37 -1.23
C ASP A 99 -8.61 8.73 -2.41
N SER A 100 -9.85 9.18 -2.61
CA SER A 100 -10.70 8.73 -3.70
C SER A 100 -10.31 9.27 -5.09
N HIS A 101 -9.24 10.05 -5.21
CA HIS A 101 -8.82 10.66 -6.49
C HIS A 101 -7.64 9.94 -7.13
N THR A 102 -7.03 8.98 -6.42
CA THR A 102 -5.88 8.23 -6.91
C THR A 102 -6.18 6.74 -6.91
N ILE A 103 -6.10 6.12 -8.09
CA ILE A 103 -6.14 4.66 -8.23
C ILE A 103 -4.76 4.12 -8.62
N TYR A 104 -4.51 2.87 -8.24
CA TYR A 104 -3.29 2.17 -8.55
C TYR A 104 -3.61 0.82 -9.18
N SER A 105 -2.89 0.48 -10.25
CA SER A 105 -3.06 -0.80 -10.92
C SER A 105 -2.11 -1.85 -10.36
N LEU A 106 -2.63 -3.05 -10.12
CA LEU A 106 -1.88 -4.21 -9.69
C LEU A 106 -1.16 -4.85 -10.88
N SER A 107 0.05 -5.35 -10.64
CA SER A 107 0.77 -6.15 -11.63
C SER A 107 0.09 -7.52 -11.85
N TYR A 108 0.35 -8.18 -12.98
CA TYR A 108 -0.16 -9.54 -13.23
C TYR A 108 0.20 -10.54 -12.11
N ASN A 109 1.43 -10.47 -11.59
CA ASN A 109 1.87 -11.33 -10.48
C ASN A 109 1.16 -10.99 -9.17
N SER A 110 0.78 -9.73 -8.98
CA SER A 110 0.03 -9.26 -7.81
C SER A 110 -1.42 -9.73 -7.86
N ILE A 111 -2.05 -9.68 -9.04
CA ILE A 111 -3.41 -10.18 -9.28
C ILE A 111 -3.45 -11.67 -8.93
N LYS A 112 -2.53 -12.47 -9.50
CA LYS A 112 -2.45 -13.90 -9.20
C LYS A 112 -2.28 -14.21 -7.71
N GLN A 113 -1.45 -13.43 -7.01
CA GLN A 113 -1.27 -13.61 -5.56
C GLN A 113 -2.55 -13.27 -4.78
N MET A 114 -3.28 -12.23 -5.20
CA MET A 114 -4.53 -11.86 -4.55
C MET A 114 -5.62 -12.90 -4.79
N ASP A 115 -5.74 -13.44 -6.00
CA ASP A 115 -6.67 -14.52 -6.32
C ASP A 115 -6.43 -15.77 -5.47
N GLU A 116 -5.16 -16.07 -5.13
CA GLU A 116 -4.80 -17.18 -4.22
C GLU A 116 -5.23 -16.93 -2.76
N PHE A 117 -5.47 -15.67 -2.36
CA PHE A 117 -5.91 -15.33 -1.00
C PHE A 117 -7.42 -15.17 -0.87
N LEU A 118 -8.11 -14.89 -1.97
CA LEU A 118 -9.56 -14.69 -2.02
C LEU A 118 -10.35 -15.99 -2.25
N ASN A 119 -9.68 -17.07 -2.71
CA ASN A 119 -10.26 -18.40 -2.93
C ASN A 119 -9.74 -19.42 -1.90
#